data_AF-K2C5B5-F1
#
_entry.id   AF-K2C5B5-F1
#
_cell.length_a   1.000
_cell.length_b   1.000
_cell.length_c   1.000
_cell.angle_alpha   90.00
_cell.angle_beta   90.00
_cell.angle_gamma   90.00
#
_symmetry.space_group_name_H-M   'P 1'
#
loop_
_entity.id
_entity.type
_entity.pdbx_description
1 polymer ?
#
loop_
_entity_poly.entity_id
_entity_poly.type
_entity_poly.pdbx_seq_one_letter_code
_entity_poly.pdbx_strand_id
1 'polypeptide(L)'
;MTVLMIPKDTIAYPSLGAQVCSWIEENLVHGPGDLLGQPIRFDQEKRALIFRMYEIYPRGHASVGRRRFKRVGLSLRKGTAKTEFAALIT
;
A
#
# COMPACT_ATOMS: atom_id res chain seq x y z
N MET A 1 7.34 -13.90 -13.29
CA MET A 1 8.03 -13.00 -12.34
C MET A 1 7.33 -11.65 -12.31
N THR A 2 6.98 -11.12 -11.13
CA THR A 2 6.61 -9.70 -10.99
C THR A 2 7.87 -8.96 -10.55
N VAL A 3 8.29 -7.95 -11.30
CA VAL A 3 9.43 -7.12 -10.93
C VAL A 3 8.91 -6.08 -9.94
N LEU A 4 9.41 -6.11 -8.70
CA LEU A 4 9.12 -5.06 -7.72
C LEU A 4 9.76 -3.75 -8.20
N MET A 5 8.95 -2.85 -8.78
CA MET A 5 9.44 -1.58 -9.33
C MET A 5 8.91 -0.41 -8.51
N ILE A 6 9.59 -0.14 -7.38
CA ILE A 6 9.34 1.06 -6.56
C ILE A 6 10.54 1.98 -6.71
N PRO A 7 10.36 3.25 -7.12
CA PRO A 7 11.44 4.22 -7.19
C PRO A 7 12.18 4.26 -5.85
N LYS A 8 13.48 3.95 -5.87
CA LYS A 8 14.32 4.00 -4.67
C LYS A 8 14.73 5.45 -4.43
N ASP A 9 14.37 5.98 -3.26
CA ASP A 9 14.94 7.24 -2.82
C ASP A 9 16.37 7.04 -2.31
N THR A 10 17.07 8.16 -2.20
CA THR A 10 18.37 8.26 -1.52
C THR A 10 18.25 8.20 0.01
N ILE A 11 17.09 8.52 0.57
CA ILE A 11 16.82 8.51 2.02
C ILE A 11 15.56 7.72 2.33
N ALA A 12 15.57 7.01 3.47
CA ALA A 12 14.41 6.27 3.95
C ALA A 12 13.40 7.22 4.61
N TYR A 13 12.13 7.09 4.27
CA TYR A 13 11.03 7.80 4.92
C TYR A 13 10.29 6.86 5.87
N PRO A 14 9.90 7.32 7.07
CA PRO A 14 8.98 6.57 7.92
C PRO A 14 7.62 6.42 7.23
N SER A 15 6.92 5.32 7.51
CA SER A 15 5.64 5.01 6.88
C SER A 15 4.62 4.48 7.88
N LEU A 16 3.36 4.85 7.68
CA LEU A 16 2.21 4.29 8.39
C LEU A 16 1.73 2.97 7.75
N GLY A 17 2.40 2.49 6.70
CA GLY A 17 1.94 1.35 5.92
C GLY A 17 1.81 0.05 6.71
N ALA A 18 2.64 -0.17 7.73
CA ALA A 18 2.54 -1.35 8.59
C ALA A 18 1.17 -1.43 9.29
N GLN A 19 0.73 -0.31 9.87
CA GLN A 19 -0.55 -0.22 10.57
C GLN A 19 -1.72 -0.42 9.60
N VAL A 20 -1.63 0.15 8.41
CA VAL A 20 -2.65 -0.01 7.35
C VAL A 20 -2.76 -1.47 6.92
N CYS A 21 -1.62 -2.13 6.66
CA CYS A 21 -1.61 -3.54 6.32
C CYS A 21 -2.24 -4.41 7.42
N SER A 22 -1.85 -4.21 8.68
CA SER A 22 -2.40 -4.97 9.82
C SER A 22 -3.91 -4.79 9.92
N TRP A 23 -4.37 -3.53 9.88
CA TRP A 23 -5.79 -3.22 10.00
C TRP A 23 -6.60 -3.88 8.89
N ILE A 24 -6.15 -3.82 7.64
CA ILE A 24 -6.85 -4.45 6.52
C ILE A 24 -6.88 -5.99 6.67
N GLU A 25 -5.74 -6.61 6.98
CA GLU A 25 -5.65 -8.07 7.09
C GLU A 25 -6.42 -8.65 8.29
N GLU A 26 -6.70 -7.84 9.32
CA GLU A 26 -7.47 -8.22 10.50
C GLU A 26 -8.98 -7.96 10.36
N ASN A 27 -9.37 -6.93 9.61
CA ASN A 27 -10.76 -6.42 9.61
C ASN A 27 -11.50 -6.61 8.29
N LEU A 28 -10.79 -6.82 7.17
CA LEU A 28 -11.39 -6.87 5.84
C LEU A 28 -11.32 -8.27 5.22
N VAL A 29 -12.29 -8.53 4.34
CA VAL A 29 -12.40 -9.74 3.54
C VAL A 29 -12.49 -9.39 2.06
N HIS A 30 -12.19 -10.37 1.21
CA HIS A 30 -12.35 -10.27 -0.24
C HIS A 30 -13.81 -10.02 -0.61
N GLY A 31 -13.99 -9.13 -1.60
CA GLY A 31 -15.29 -8.81 -2.16
C GLY A 31 -15.81 -9.90 -3.12
N PRO A 32 -16.82 -9.60 -3.96
CA PRO A 32 -17.36 -10.58 -4.90
C PRO A 32 -16.29 -11.14 -5.84
N GLY A 33 -16.23 -12.47 -5.94
CA GLY A 33 -15.25 -13.23 -6.72
C GLY A 33 -14.95 -14.59 -6.09
N ASP A 34 -13.95 -15.30 -6.61
CA ASP A 34 -13.61 -16.66 -6.17
C ASP A 34 -13.16 -16.75 -4.70
N LEU A 35 -12.64 -15.65 -4.15
CA LEU A 35 -12.14 -15.56 -2.77
C LEU A 35 -13.15 -14.91 -1.81
N LEU A 36 -14.41 -14.71 -2.22
CA LEU A 36 -15.42 -14.00 -1.43
C LEU A 36 -15.46 -14.44 0.04
N GLY A 37 -15.38 -13.46 0.93
CA GLY A 37 -15.46 -13.68 2.38
C GLY A 37 -14.19 -14.23 3.02
N GLN A 38 -13.16 -14.57 2.24
CA GLN A 38 -11.85 -14.96 2.77
C GLN A 38 -11.07 -13.72 3.23
N PRO A 39 -10.22 -13.84 4.27
CA PRO A 39 -9.44 -12.72 4.77
C PRO A 39 -8.44 -12.22 3.73
N ILE A 40 -8.28 -10.90 3.64
CA ILE A 40 -7.26 -10.29 2.78
C ILE A 40 -5.87 -10.68 3.27
N ARG A 41 -5.00 -11.10 2.36
CA ARG A 41 -3.56 -11.29 2.63
C ARG A 41 -2.73 -10.57 1.59
N PHE A 42 -1.90 -9.63 2.02
CA PHE A 42 -1.04 -8.92 1.09
C PHE A 42 0.22 -9.71 0.75
N ASP A 43 0.56 -9.73 -0.53
CA ASP A 43 1.90 -10.11 -0.97
C ASP A 43 2.92 -8.99 -0.69
N GLN A 44 4.19 -9.28 -0.90
CA GLN A 44 5.27 -8.32 -0.64
C GLN A 44 5.18 -7.06 -1.53
N GLU A 45 4.68 -7.18 -2.76
CA GLU A 45 4.56 -6.05 -3.68
C GLU A 45 3.47 -5.08 -3.23
N LYS A 46 2.28 -5.59 -2.89
CA LYS A 46 1.17 -4.80 -2.34
C LYS A 46 1.57 -4.13 -1.02
N ARG A 47 2.25 -4.86 -0.11
CA ARG A 47 2.77 -4.27 1.12
C ARG A 47 3.75 -3.15 0.83
N ALA A 48 4.69 -3.34 -0.09
CA ALA A 48 5.66 -2.32 -0.43
C ALA A 48 5.01 -1.07 -1.09
N LEU A 49 3.96 -1.27 -1.91
CA LEU A 49 3.14 -0.17 -2.46
C LEU A 49 2.42 0.60 -1.35
N ILE A 50 1.79 -0.08 -0.39
CA ILE A 50 1.14 0.56 0.77
C ILE A 50 2.18 1.34 1.57
N PHE A 51 3.33 0.75 1.88
CA PHE A 51 4.40 1.43 2.61
C PHE A 51 4.82 2.71 1.89
N ARG A 52 5.00 2.67 0.57
CA ARG A 52 5.37 3.83 -0.24
C ARG A 52 4.29 4.91 -0.24
N MET A 53 3.04 4.52 -0.51
CA MET A 53 1.90 5.44 -0.45
C MET A 53 1.79 6.10 0.92
N TYR A 54 2.08 5.32 1.97
CA TYR A 54 1.92 5.70 3.37
C TYR A 54 3.10 6.38 4.06
N GLU A 55 4.08 6.82 3.28
CA GLU A 55 5.20 7.61 3.76
C GLU A 55 4.77 8.98 4.33
N ILE A 56 5.42 9.33 5.43
CA ILE A 56 5.27 10.62 6.11
C ILE A 56 6.63 11.30 6.21
N TYR A 57 6.62 12.63 6.34
CA TYR A 57 7.87 13.35 6.58
C TYR A 57 8.44 13.00 7.96
N PRO A 58 9.76 12.75 8.04
CA PRO A 58 10.44 12.38 9.28
C PRO A 58 10.47 13.54 10.29
N ARG A 59 10.83 13.20 11.54
CA ARG A 59 11.09 14.20 12.58
C ARG A 59 12.20 15.16 12.12
N GLY A 60 12.06 16.44 12.46
CA GLY A 60 12.99 17.50 12.04
C GLY A 60 12.68 18.12 10.68
N HIS A 61 11.68 17.61 9.94
CA HIS A 61 11.19 18.25 8.72
C HIS A 61 10.07 19.25 9.03
N ALA A 62 9.99 20.36 8.29
CA ALA A 62 8.94 21.39 8.47
C ALA A 62 7.52 20.83 8.34
N SER A 63 7.35 19.76 7.56
CA SER A 63 6.08 19.07 7.33
C SER A 63 5.94 17.75 8.10
N VAL A 64 6.65 17.57 9.23
CA VAL A 64 6.67 16.33 10.02
C VAL A 64 5.29 15.70 10.19
N GLY A 65 5.20 14.38 10.00
CA GLY A 65 3.96 13.62 10.17
C GLY A 65 2.95 13.77 9.03
N ARG A 66 3.08 14.78 8.16
CA ARG A 66 2.24 14.88 6.96
C ARG A 66 2.62 13.82 5.93
N ARG A 67 1.62 13.40 5.15
CA ARG A 67 1.77 12.54 3.99
C ARG A 67 2.73 13.15 2.98
N ARG A 68 3.72 12.37 2.55
CA ARG A 68 4.60 12.76 1.44
C ARG A 68 3.82 12.85 0.14
N PHE A 69 2.94 11.88 -0.11
CA PHE A 69 2.10 11.82 -1.30
C PHE A 69 0.66 12.20 -0.98
N LYS A 70 0.16 13.23 -1.66
CA LYS A 70 -1.27 13.63 -1.60
C LYS A 70 -2.14 12.77 -2.52
N ARG A 71 -1.58 12.30 -3.63
CA ARG A 71 -2.25 11.44 -4.63
C ARG A 71 -1.25 10.41 -5.14
N VAL A 72 -1.73 9.19 -5.39
CA VAL A 72 -0.91 8.10 -5.93
C VAL A 72 -1.67 7.45 -7.09
N GLY A 73 -0.95 7.17 -8.16
CA GLY A 73 -1.45 6.38 -9.30
C GLY A 73 -0.76 5.02 -9.33
N LEU A 74 -1.53 3.96 -9.57
CA LEU A 74 -1.01 2.60 -9.70
C LEU A 74 -1.08 2.14 -11.16
N SER A 75 0.08 1.82 -11.74
CA SER A 75 0.19 1.17 -13.04
C SER A 75 0.77 -0.22 -12.86
N LEU A 76 -0.10 -1.23 -12.82
CA LEU A 76 0.28 -2.64 -12.66
C LEU A 76 -0.31 -3.47 -13.81
N ARG A 77 0.37 -4.57 -14.16
CA ARG A 77 -0.08 -5.51 -15.19
C ARG A 77 -1.51 -5.99 -14.93
N LYS A 78 -2.24 -6.36 -15.97
CA LYS A 78 -3.56 -7.00 -15.84
C LYS A 78 -3.44 -8.31 -15.03
N GLY A 79 -4.47 -8.65 -14.25
CA GLY A 79 -4.49 -9.87 -13.43
C GLY A 79 -3.77 -9.77 -12.07
N THR A 80 -3.41 -8.57 -11.61
CA THR A 80 -2.79 -8.34 -10.28
C THR A 80 -3.80 -7.98 -9.19
N ALA A 81 -5.10 -8.06 -9.49
CA ALA A 81 -6.18 -7.56 -8.63
C ALA A 81 -6.01 -6.07 -8.24
N LYS A 82 -5.34 -5.25 -9.06
CA LYS A 82 -5.09 -3.83 -8.77
C LYS A 82 -6.35 -2.99 -8.49
N THR A 83 -7.49 -3.39 -9.04
CA THR A 83 -8.77 -2.71 -8.83
C THR A 83 -9.33 -2.99 -7.44
N GLU A 84 -9.36 -4.26 -7.02
CA GLU A 84 -9.74 -4.64 -5.65
C GLU A 84 -8.76 -4.01 -4.65
N PHE A 85 -7.46 -4.09 -4.93
CA PHE A 85 -6.44 -3.47 -4.11
C PHE A 85 -6.65 -1.95 -3.95
N ALA A 86 -7.01 -1.23 -5.02
CA ALA A 86 -7.31 0.20 -4.95
C ALA A 86 -8.54 0.49 -4.07
N ALA A 87 -9.56 -0.36 -4.08
CA ALA A 87 -10.75 -0.21 -3.24
C ALA A 87 -10.46 -0.39 -1.74
N LEU A 88 -9.46 -1.21 -1.38
CA LEU A 88 -9.06 -1.42 0.02
C LEU A 88 -8.33 -0.22 0.64
N ILE A 89 -7.77 0.68 -0.18
CA ILE A 89 -6.84 1.74 0.26
C ILE A 89 -7.32 3.17 -0.06
N THR A 90 -8.50 3.31 -0.68
CA THR A 90 -9.12 4.61 -1.03
C THR A 90 -10.06 5.05 0.06
#